data_AF-A0A0B1RSL8-F1
#
_entry.id   AF-A0A0B1RSL8-F1
#
_cell.length_a   1.000
_cell.length_b   1.000
_cell.length_c   1.000
_cell.angle_alpha   90.00
_cell.angle_beta   90.00
_cell.angle_gamma   90.00
#
_symmetry.space_group_name_H-M   'P 1'
#
loop_
_entity.id
_entity.type
_entity.pdbx_description
1 polymer ?
#
loop_
_entity_poly.entity_id
_entity_poly.type
_entity_poly.pdbx_seq_one_letter_code
_entity_poly.pdbx_strand_id
1 'polypeptide(L)'
;METVTTTPTLATWTTPSTDDLKELSEKEVDLKNVSKVLNETLQYSEQRTELKADQIEEITTILEKCANLSGIQPEDSQKVLLNIDCILSADVSQIKASGNSSQRLLELLPTLVQNTNASSFDFLEGENLGFTATAFDCSSSEDTLGLVDNGRSFDLLKGPIPGKDDQNSIVMSTANICNIGLREYYFCSASHMFMTIYRNRKLFMGPKQYNTYNATRTIAQRSALPRAHEWRS
;
A
#
# COMPACT_ATOMS: atom_id res chain seq x y z
N MET A 1 34.53 48.26 3.51
CA MET A 1 33.80 46.99 3.69
C MET A 1 32.51 47.14 2.92
N GLU A 2 32.43 46.56 1.73
CA GLU A 2 31.24 46.57 0.89
C GLU A 2 30.37 45.38 1.25
N THR A 3 29.12 45.64 1.60
CA THR A 3 28.10 44.63 1.89
C THR A 3 27.50 44.13 0.58
N VAL A 4 27.90 42.92 0.17
CA VAL A 4 27.26 42.17 -0.90
C VAL A 4 25.90 41.69 -0.39
N THR A 5 24.82 42.22 -0.97
CA THR A 5 23.45 41.75 -0.72
C THR A 5 23.14 40.67 -1.75
N THR A 6 23.16 39.40 -1.34
CA THR A 6 22.68 38.28 -2.16
C THR A 6 21.16 38.17 -2.02
N THR A 7 20.45 38.59 -3.07
CA THR A 7 19.01 38.33 -3.21
C THR A 7 18.80 36.82 -3.36
N PRO A 8 17.89 36.19 -2.58
CA PRO A 8 17.58 34.78 -2.79
C PRO A 8 16.83 34.62 -4.12
N THR A 9 17.38 33.80 -5.00
CA THR A 9 16.68 33.36 -6.21
C THR A 9 15.44 32.57 -5.77
N LEU A 10 14.26 33.14 -5.99
CA LEU A 10 13.00 32.41 -5.87
C LEU A 10 13.04 31.23 -6.84
N ALA A 11 13.07 30.02 -6.31
CA ALA A 11 12.87 28.81 -7.09
C ALA A 11 11.50 28.92 -7.76
N THR A 12 11.48 29.00 -9.09
CA THR A 12 10.28 28.89 -9.88
C THR A 12 9.80 27.45 -9.76
N TRP A 13 8.77 27.22 -8.94
CA TRP A 13 8.03 25.96 -8.92
C TRP A 13 7.20 25.94 -10.20
N THR A 14 7.70 25.29 -11.24
CA THR A 14 6.90 24.97 -12.42
C THR A 14 5.79 24.04 -11.97
N THR A 15 4.54 24.49 -12.05
CA THR A 15 3.39 23.64 -11.76
C THR A 15 3.44 22.43 -12.70
N PRO A 16 3.52 21.20 -12.18
CA PRO A 16 3.58 20.00 -13.01
C PRO A 16 2.33 19.93 -13.91
N SER A 17 2.50 19.82 -15.23
CA SER A 17 1.36 19.80 -16.15
C SER A 17 0.73 18.40 -16.21
N THR A 18 -0.58 18.31 -16.45
CA THR A 18 -1.25 17.00 -16.57
C THR A 18 -0.73 16.19 -17.77
N ASP A 19 -0.27 16.88 -18.82
CA ASP A 19 0.33 16.24 -20.00
C ASP A 19 1.65 15.53 -19.64
N ASP A 20 2.47 16.12 -18.77
CA ASP A 20 3.72 15.52 -18.29
C ASP A 20 3.46 14.23 -17.47
N LEU A 21 2.38 14.21 -16.66
CA LEU A 21 1.99 13.01 -15.89
C LEU A 21 1.53 11.87 -16.80
N LYS A 22 0.79 12.20 -17.86
CA LYS A 22 0.38 11.23 -18.86
C LYS A 22 1.56 10.68 -19.64
N GLU A 23 2.52 11.52 -20.01
CA GLU A 23 3.76 11.02 -20.61
C GLU A 23 4.54 10.10 -19.66
N LEU A 24 4.55 10.39 -18.36
CA LEU A 24 5.16 9.50 -17.36
C LEU A 24 4.42 8.16 -17.26
N SER A 25 3.09 8.16 -17.33
CA SER A 25 2.29 6.95 -17.27
C SER A 25 2.41 6.09 -18.52
N GLU A 26 2.70 6.66 -19.68
CA GLU A 26 2.90 5.94 -20.93
C GLU A 26 4.32 5.33 -21.03
N LYS A 27 5.31 5.90 -20.34
CA LYS A 27 6.72 5.42 -20.37
C LYS A 27 6.88 4.01 -19.81
N GLU A 28 7.90 3.32 -20.33
CA GLU A 28 8.37 2.05 -19.76
C GLU A 28 9.10 2.31 -18.44
N VAL A 29 8.81 1.49 -17.44
CA VAL A 29 9.45 1.55 -16.12
C VAL A 29 10.23 0.27 -15.91
N ASP A 30 11.47 0.38 -15.44
CA ASP A 30 12.36 -0.73 -15.10
C ASP A 30 13.12 -0.44 -13.79
N LEU A 31 13.90 -1.42 -13.31
CA LEU A 31 14.67 -1.26 -12.07
C LEU A 31 15.73 -0.14 -12.12
N LYS A 32 16.12 0.35 -13.30
CA LYS A 32 17.11 1.42 -13.44
C LYS A 32 16.48 2.80 -13.32
N ASN A 33 15.20 2.95 -13.70
CA ASN A 33 14.51 4.24 -13.72
C ASN A 33 13.39 4.38 -12.67
N VAL A 34 12.95 3.29 -12.03
CA VAL A 34 11.83 3.26 -11.08
C VAL A 34 11.92 4.34 -10.00
N SER A 35 13.10 4.51 -9.42
CA SER A 35 13.31 5.48 -8.35
C SER A 35 13.05 6.92 -8.79
N LYS A 36 13.44 7.25 -10.03
CA LYS A 36 13.21 8.56 -10.64
C LYS A 36 11.72 8.74 -10.96
N VAL A 37 11.11 7.74 -11.60
CA VAL A 37 9.68 7.78 -11.98
C VAL A 37 8.79 7.98 -10.75
N LEU A 38 9.05 7.26 -9.65
CA LEU A 38 8.30 7.41 -8.41
C LEU A 38 8.45 8.79 -7.77
N ASN A 39 9.64 9.39 -7.84
CA ASN A 39 9.87 10.74 -7.34
C ASN A 39 9.19 11.80 -8.20
N GLU A 40 9.21 11.65 -9.53
CA GLU A 40 8.49 12.55 -10.45
C GLU A 40 6.98 12.42 -10.27
N THR A 41 6.48 11.20 -10.06
CA THR A 41 5.06 10.93 -9.76
C THR A 41 4.64 11.54 -8.42
N LEU A 42 5.52 11.50 -7.42
CA LEU A 42 5.25 12.04 -6.08
C LEU A 42 4.90 13.53 -6.14
N GLN A 43 5.53 14.31 -7.01
CA GLN A 43 5.24 15.75 -7.21
C GLN A 43 3.77 16.02 -7.60
N TYR A 44 3.10 15.05 -8.23
CA TYR A 44 1.67 15.13 -8.52
C TYR A 44 0.85 14.65 -7.34
N SER A 45 1.20 13.48 -6.77
CA SER A 45 0.41 12.90 -5.67
C SER A 45 0.39 13.81 -4.43
N GLU A 46 1.46 14.57 -4.17
CA GLU A 46 1.56 15.55 -3.07
C GLU A 46 0.52 16.68 -3.14
N GLN A 47 -0.17 16.85 -4.28
CA GLN A 47 -1.35 17.73 -4.38
C GLN A 47 -2.52 17.26 -3.51
N ARG A 48 -2.52 16.00 -3.06
CA ARG A 48 -3.43 15.45 -2.04
C ARG A 48 -4.90 15.78 -2.32
N THR A 49 -5.50 16.68 -1.54
CA THR A 49 -6.92 17.08 -1.67
C THR A 49 -7.23 17.72 -3.02
N GLU A 50 -6.24 18.27 -3.71
CA GLU A 50 -6.42 18.94 -5.01
C GLU A 50 -6.38 17.98 -6.20
N LEU A 51 -5.93 16.73 -5.99
CA LEU A 51 -5.84 15.69 -7.02
C LEU A 51 -7.16 15.51 -7.77
N LYS A 52 -7.06 15.47 -9.09
CA LYS A 52 -8.17 15.22 -10.01
C LYS A 52 -8.27 13.75 -10.39
N ALA A 53 -9.46 13.34 -10.80
CA ALA A 53 -9.79 11.96 -11.15
C ALA A 53 -8.85 11.34 -12.20
N ASP A 54 -8.53 12.10 -13.26
CA ASP A 54 -7.58 11.73 -14.30
C ASP A 54 -6.16 11.57 -13.74
N GLN A 55 -5.69 12.51 -12.91
CA GLN A 55 -4.39 12.40 -12.25
C GLN A 55 -4.30 11.15 -11.36
N ILE A 56 -5.36 10.83 -10.62
CA ILE A 56 -5.41 9.63 -9.78
C ILE A 56 -5.30 8.36 -10.63
N GLU A 57 -5.95 8.32 -11.79
CA GLU A 57 -5.87 7.20 -12.74
C GLU A 57 -4.46 7.02 -13.30
N GLU A 58 -3.80 8.12 -13.71
CA GLU A 58 -2.45 8.07 -14.27
C GLU A 58 -1.42 7.69 -13.20
N ILE A 59 -1.47 8.28 -12.01
CA ILE A 59 -0.62 7.90 -10.88
C ILE A 59 -0.81 6.41 -10.58
N THR A 60 -2.05 5.94 -10.47
CA THR A 60 -2.33 4.51 -10.20
C THR A 60 -1.70 3.59 -11.24
N THR A 61 -1.75 3.97 -12.51
CA THR A 61 -1.11 3.21 -13.60
C THR A 61 0.41 3.15 -13.46
N ILE A 62 1.05 4.25 -13.07
CA ILE A 62 2.49 4.28 -12.79
C ILE A 62 2.82 3.37 -11.61
N LEU A 63 2.08 3.47 -10.51
CA LEU A 63 2.33 2.67 -9.30
C LEU A 63 2.21 1.18 -9.56
N GLU A 64 1.23 0.74 -10.37
CA GLU A 64 1.12 -0.66 -10.81
C GLU A 64 2.33 -1.12 -11.61
N LYS A 65 2.83 -0.31 -12.56
CA LYS A 65 4.04 -0.64 -13.32
C LYS A 65 5.23 -0.81 -12.40
N CYS A 66 5.41 0.11 -11.44
CA CYS A 66 6.50 0.03 -10.45
C CYS A 66 6.37 -1.21 -9.55
N ALA A 67 5.19 -1.50 -9.02
CA ALA A 67 4.95 -2.66 -8.16
C ALA A 67 5.15 -4.01 -8.87
N ASN A 68 4.99 -4.06 -10.20
CA ASN A 68 5.22 -5.26 -11.01
C ASN A 68 6.71 -5.55 -11.29
N LEU A 69 7.64 -4.69 -10.86
CA LEU A 69 9.07 -4.91 -11.07
C LEU A 69 9.62 -5.93 -10.07
N SER A 70 9.84 -7.16 -10.54
CA SER A 70 10.53 -8.20 -9.77
C SER A 70 11.91 -7.71 -9.32
N GLY A 71 12.14 -7.66 -8.01
CA GLY A 71 13.37 -7.19 -7.39
C GLY A 71 13.39 -5.69 -7.08
N ILE A 72 12.25 -5.00 -7.06
CA ILE A 72 12.15 -3.60 -6.65
C ILE A 72 12.72 -3.42 -5.24
N GLN A 73 13.52 -2.37 -5.02
CA GLN A 73 14.14 -2.13 -3.73
C GLN A 73 13.09 -1.69 -2.69
N PRO A 74 13.30 -2.00 -1.39
CA PRO A 74 12.35 -1.64 -0.35
C PRO A 74 12.10 -0.12 -0.26
N GLU A 75 13.10 0.73 -0.54
CA GLU A 75 12.96 2.18 -0.53
C GLU A 75 12.02 2.68 -1.63
N ASP A 76 12.09 2.07 -2.81
CA ASP A 76 11.17 2.39 -3.91
C ASP A 76 9.78 1.79 -3.65
N SER A 77 9.69 0.65 -2.96
CA SER A 77 8.42 0.11 -2.48
C SER A 77 7.74 1.05 -1.46
N GLN A 78 8.51 1.66 -0.57
CA GLN A 78 8.02 2.68 0.36
C GLN A 78 7.53 3.93 -0.39
N LYS A 79 8.17 4.33 -1.49
CA LYS A 79 7.67 5.43 -2.33
C LYS A 79 6.38 5.09 -3.05
N VAL A 80 6.18 3.84 -3.46
CA VAL A 80 4.87 3.39 -3.97
C VAL A 80 3.81 3.62 -2.89
N LEU A 81 4.06 3.16 -1.65
CA LEU A 81 3.15 3.33 -0.52
C LEU A 81 2.91 4.80 -0.17
N LEU A 82 3.94 5.65 -0.26
CA LEU A 82 3.82 7.10 -0.05
C LEU A 82 2.89 7.76 -1.08
N ASN A 83 3.00 7.40 -2.36
CA ASN A 83 2.08 7.92 -3.37
C ASN A 83 0.63 7.48 -3.09
N ILE A 84 0.43 6.24 -2.60
CA ILE A 84 -0.90 5.75 -2.18
C ILE A 84 -1.42 6.54 -0.99
N ASP A 85 -0.56 6.82 0.01
CA ASP A 85 -0.88 7.66 1.16
C ASP A 85 -1.36 9.06 0.73
N CYS A 86 -0.70 9.65 -0.26
CA CYS A 86 -1.11 10.93 -0.82
C CYS A 86 -2.45 10.86 -1.57
N ILE A 87 -2.69 9.81 -2.37
CA ILE A 87 -3.98 9.59 -3.05
C ILE A 87 -5.12 9.46 -2.03
N LEU A 88 -4.90 8.82 -0.88
CA LEU A 88 -5.90 8.66 0.18
C LEU A 88 -6.40 10.01 0.75
N SER A 89 -5.60 11.07 0.64
CA SER A 89 -5.99 12.42 1.01
C SER A 89 -6.96 13.07 0.01
N ALA A 90 -7.02 12.59 -1.24
CA ALA A 90 -7.83 13.19 -2.30
C ALA A 90 -9.34 13.21 -1.98
N ASP A 91 -10.06 14.12 -2.61
CA ASP A 91 -11.50 14.24 -2.44
C ASP A 91 -12.23 12.96 -2.84
N VAL A 92 -13.22 12.56 -2.03
CA VAL A 92 -14.01 11.33 -2.26
C VAL A 92 -14.66 11.34 -3.64
N SER A 93 -15.12 12.50 -4.12
CA SER A 93 -15.72 12.63 -5.46
C SER A 93 -14.70 12.35 -6.57
N GLN A 94 -13.44 12.74 -6.39
CA GLN A 94 -12.37 12.52 -7.36
C GLN A 94 -11.93 11.05 -7.38
N ILE A 95 -11.79 10.43 -6.20
CA ILE A 95 -11.48 8.98 -6.09
C ILE A 95 -12.61 8.13 -6.70
N LYS A 96 -13.88 8.55 -6.58
CA LYS A 96 -14.99 7.89 -7.27
C LYS A 96 -14.94 8.06 -8.79
N ALA A 97 -14.59 9.26 -9.23
CA ALA A 97 -14.56 9.61 -10.64
C ALA A 97 -13.36 8.98 -11.37
N SER A 98 -12.29 8.60 -10.66
CA SER A 98 -11.11 7.93 -11.22
C SER A 98 -11.34 6.44 -11.58
N GLY A 99 -12.59 6.03 -11.78
CA GLY A 99 -12.94 4.68 -12.20
C GLY A 99 -12.51 3.58 -11.22
N ASN A 100 -11.66 2.66 -11.68
CA ASN A 100 -11.25 1.47 -10.92
C ASN A 100 -9.94 1.65 -10.14
N SER A 101 -9.37 2.87 -10.05
CA SER A 101 -8.10 3.11 -9.36
C SER A 101 -8.07 2.56 -7.94
N SER A 102 -9.15 2.73 -7.18
CA SER A 102 -9.28 2.18 -5.82
C SER A 102 -9.05 0.66 -5.76
N GLN A 103 -9.61 -0.08 -6.72
CA GLN A 103 -9.47 -1.53 -6.80
C GLN A 103 -8.05 -1.94 -7.21
N ARG A 104 -7.48 -1.22 -8.18
CA ARG A 104 -6.11 -1.39 -8.67
C ARG A 104 -5.07 -1.17 -7.57
N LEU A 105 -5.23 -0.10 -6.80
CA LEU A 105 -4.40 0.21 -5.63
C LEU A 105 -4.48 -0.86 -4.53
N LEU A 106 -5.63 -1.49 -4.34
CA LEU A 106 -5.76 -2.61 -3.40
C LEU A 106 -5.07 -3.88 -3.93
N GLU A 107 -5.19 -4.14 -5.23
CA GLU A 107 -4.63 -5.33 -5.89
C GLU A 107 -3.12 -5.26 -6.10
N LEU A 108 -2.54 -4.05 -6.15
CA LEU A 108 -1.09 -3.91 -6.28
C LEU A 108 -0.33 -4.26 -4.99
N LEU A 109 -0.95 -4.16 -3.80
CA LEU A 109 -0.22 -4.39 -2.54
C LEU A 109 0.37 -5.81 -2.42
N PRO A 110 -0.39 -6.90 -2.67
CA PRO A 110 0.20 -8.25 -2.71
C PRO A 110 1.32 -8.38 -3.75
N THR A 111 1.16 -7.77 -4.92
CA THR A 111 2.15 -7.80 -6.00
C THR A 111 3.43 -7.09 -5.58
N LEU A 112 3.31 -5.91 -4.97
CA LEU A 112 4.44 -5.16 -4.42
C LEU A 112 5.21 -6.03 -3.42
N VAL A 113 4.51 -6.65 -2.46
CA VAL A 113 5.12 -7.54 -1.45
C VAL A 113 5.89 -8.69 -2.09
N GLN A 114 5.34 -9.33 -3.12
CA GLN A 114 6.00 -10.45 -3.79
C GLN A 114 7.24 -10.04 -4.58
N ASN A 115 7.24 -8.82 -5.09
CA ASN A 115 8.30 -8.33 -5.97
C ASN A 115 9.38 -7.54 -5.23
N THR A 116 9.12 -7.04 -4.03
CA THR A 116 10.12 -6.32 -3.23
C THR A 116 11.28 -7.23 -2.84
N ASN A 117 12.51 -6.78 -3.10
CA ASN A 117 13.74 -7.49 -2.74
C ASN A 117 14.10 -7.27 -1.26
N ALA A 118 13.21 -7.66 -0.35
CA ALA A 118 13.45 -7.59 1.09
C ALA A 118 12.66 -8.67 1.83
N SER A 119 13.26 -9.24 2.88
CA SER A 119 12.56 -10.15 3.79
C SER A 119 11.55 -9.43 4.69
N SER A 120 11.62 -8.11 4.78
CA SER A 120 10.63 -7.28 5.46
C SER A 120 10.78 -5.84 5.03
N PHE A 121 9.67 -5.10 5.00
CA PHE A 121 9.68 -3.65 4.82
C PHE A 121 8.41 -3.04 5.41
N ASP A 122 8.56 -1.84 5.97
CA ASP A 122 7.50 -1.15 6.69
C ASP A 122 7.31 0.27 6.15
N PHE A 123 6.08 0.77 6.25
CA PHE A 123 5.71 2.16 5.99
C PHE A 123 4.75 2.60 7.10
N LEU A 124 5.31 3.24 8.12
CA LEU A 124 4.62 3.54 9.40
C LEU A 124 4.39 5.03 9.63
N GLU A 125 4.98 5.87 8.77
CA GLU A 125 4.95 7.33 8.86
C GLU A 125 3.86 7.96 7.98
N GLY A 126 3.02 7.14 7.35
CA GLY A 126 1.92 7.62 6.51
C GLY A 126 0.89 8.42 7.31
N GLU A 127 0.27 9.39 6.65
CA GLU A 127 -0.83 10.17 7.23
C GLU A 127 -2.11 9.33 7.26
N ASN A 128 -2.38 8.63 6.16
CA ASN A 128 -3.57 7.84 5.90
C ASN A 128 -3.31 6.34 5.74
N LEU A 129 -2.05 5.92 5.55
CA LEU A 129 -1.68 4.53 5.28
C LEU A 129 -0.61 4.04 6.26
N GLY A 130 -0.94 2.99 7.01
CA GLY A 130 0.03 2.16 7.72
C GLY A 130 0.22 0.85 6.96
N PHE A 131 1.44 0.39 6.81
CA PHE A 131 1.76 -0.84 6.11
C PHE A 131 2.98 -1.54 6.71
N THR A 132 2.92 -2.86 6.79
CA THR A 132 4.06 -3.72 7.12
C THR A 132 3.99 -4.99 6.29
N ALA A 133 5.13 -5.45 5.81
CA ALA A 133 5.27 -6.73 5.14
C ALA A 133 6.49 -7.48 5.65
N THR A 134 6.35 -8.79 5.76
CA THR A 134 7.43 -9.68 6.18
C THR A 134 7.32 -11.01 5.46
N ALA A 135 8.47 -11.53 5.02
CA ALA A 135 8.63 -12.90 4.63
C ALA A 135 8.36 -13.79 5.84
N PHE A 136 7.65 -14.88 5.59
CA PHE A 136 7.16 -15.75 6.62
C PHE A 136 7.94 -17.06 6.65
N ASP A 137 8.50 -17.40 7.81
CA ASP A 137 9.13 -18.71 8.05
C ASP A 137 8.39 -19.45 9.16
N CYS A 138 7.96 -20.67 8.85
CA CYS A 138 7.27 -21.55 9.79
C CYS A 138 8.20 -22.33 10.70
N SER A 139 9.51 -22.11 10.61
CA SER A 139 10.50 -22.73 11.48
C SER A 139 10.55 -22.14 12.89
N SER A 140 10.10 -20.89 13.08
CA SER A 140 10.07 -20.22 14.38
C SER A 140 8.67 -20.26 15.01
N SER A 141 8.61 -20.82 16.21
CA SER A 141 7.42 -20.73 17.06
C SER A 141 7.54 -19.47 17.91
N GLU A 142 6.49 -18.66 17.87
CA GLU A 142 6.31 -17.40 18.61
C GLU A 142 6.76 -16.15 17.86
N ASP A 143 5.82 -15.57 17.12
CA ASP A 143 5.67 -14.13 17.12
C ASP A 143 4.22 -13.79 16.77
N THR A 144 3.55 -13.08 17.67
CA THR A 144 2.38 -12.32 17.25
C THR A 144 2.91 -11.08 16.56
N LEU A 145 2.51 -10.89 15.31
CA LEU A 145 2.77 -9.68 14.57
C LEU A 145 1.48 -8.87 14.55
N GLY A 146 1.61 -7.56 14.75
CA GLY A 146 0.49 -6.66 14.60
C GLY A 146 0.91 -5.31 14.06
N LEU A 147 -0.08 -4.64 13.48
CA LEU A 147 0.00 -3.26 13.04
C LEU A 147 -1.08 -2.49 13.80
N VAL A 148 -0.71 -1.40 14.45
CA VAL A 148 -1.60 -0.59 15.28
C VAL A 148 -1.62 0.84 14.76
N ASP A 149 -2.80 1.44 14.71
CA ASP A 149 -3.01 2.86 14.46
C ASP A 149 -3.29 3.58 15.78
N ASN A 150 -2.30 4.33 16.27
CA ASN A 150 -2.39 5.06 17.53
C ASN A 150 -3.04 6.46 17.39
N GLY A 151 -3.57 6.79 16.20
CA GLY A 151 -4.17 8.07 15.84
C GLY A 151 -3.17 9.15 15.38
N ARG A 152 -1.86 8.96 15.58
CA ARG A 152 -0.81 9.86 15.09
C ARG A 152 0.13 9.17 14.11
N SER A 153 0.63 7.99 14.49
CA SER A 153 1.51 7.13 13.70
C SER A 153 0.96 5.71 13.67
N PHE A 154 1.67 4.84 12.95
CA PHE A 154 1.45 3.41 13.00
C PHE A 154 2.61 2.75 13.73
N ASP A 155 2.31 1.73 14.53
CA ASP A 155 3.32 1.01 15.31
C ASP A 155 3.21 -0.50 15.05
N LEU A 156 4.36 -1.17 15.10
CA LEU A 156 4.40 -2.63 15.07
C LEU A 156 4.20 -3.17 16.48
N LEU A 157 3.27 -4.10 16.61
CA LEU A 157 3.10 -4.89 17.81
C LEU A 157 3.91 -6.18 17.69
N LYS A 158 4.87 -6.37 18.60
CA LYS A 158 5.63 -7.62 18.77
C LYS A 158 5.37 -8.14 20.18
N GLY A 159 4.92 -9.39 20.29
CA GLY A 159 4.64 -10.04 21.58
C GLY A 159 3.15 -10.13 21.92
N PRO A 160 2.77 -10.30 23.20
CA PRO A 160 1.42 -10.70 23.58
C PRO A 160 0.35 -9.67 23.17
N ILE A 161 -0.80 -10.17 22.73
CA ILE A 161 -1.94 -9.35 22.31
C ILE A 161 -2.40 -8.48 23.50
N PRO A 162 -2.42 -7.15 23.39
CA PRO A 162 -2.89 -6.29 24.47
C PRO A 162 -4.36 -6.59 24.77
N GLY A 163 -4.69 -6.73 26.07
CA GLY A 163 -5.99 -7.25 26.53
C GLY A 163 -7.18 -6.29 26.32
N LYS A 164 -6.90 -5.01 26.07
CA LYS A 164 -7.83 -3.98 25.60
C LYS A 164 -7.01 -2.93 24.88
N ASP A 165 -7.24 -2.80 23.58
CA ASP A 165 -6.73 -1.68 22.82
C ASP A 165 -7.94 -0.97 22.20
N ASP A 166 -8.14 0.29 22.57
CA ASP A 166 -9.19 1.14 21.96
C ASP A 166 -8.74 1.62 20.56
N GLN A 167 -7.54 1.23 20.13
CA GLN A 167 -6.92 1.58 18.86
C GLN A 167 -7.28 0.60 17.75
N ASN A 168 -7.37 1.09 16.51
CA ASN A 168 -7.55 0.22 15.36
C ASN A 168 -6.28 -0.61 15.18
N SER A 169 -6.39 -1.93 15.30
CA SER A 169 -5.25 -2.82 15.21
C SER A 169 -5.56 -4.08 14.39
N ILE A 170 -4.55 -4.56 13.69
CA ILE A 170 -4.53 -5.88 13.06
C ILE A 170 -3.53 -6.70 13.85
N VAL A 171 -3.93 -7.87 14.32
CA VAL A 171 -3.06 -8.75 15.08
C VAL A 171 -3.22 -10.17 14.55
N MET A 172 -2.11 -10.79 14.17
CA MET A 172 -2.08 -12.13 13.61
C MET A 172 -1.06 -13.01 14.33
N SER A 173 -1.49 -14.21 14.72
CA SER A 173 -0.60 -15.25 15.20
C SER A 173 0.00 -15.99 14.02
N THR A 174 1.31 -15.95 13.91
CA THR A 174 2.11 -16.71 12.93
C THR A 174 1.85 -18.22 13.02
N ALA A 175 1.67 -18.75 14.23
CA ALA A 175 1.33 -20.16 14.46
C ALA A 175 0.03 -20.60 13.73
N ASN A 176 -0.97 -19.72 13.62
CA ASN A 176 -2.19 -20.04 12.89
C ASN A 176 -1.95 -20.16 11.38
N ILE A 177 -1.08 -19.33 10.81
CA ILE A 177 -0.75 -19.36 9.37
C ILE A 177 0.00 -20.65 9.02
N CYS A 178 1.00 -21.03 9.82
CA CYS A 178 1.77 -22.26 9.59
C CYS A 178 0.92 -23.53 9.67
N ASN A 179 -0.03 -23.56 10.59
CA ASN A 179 -0.91 -24.72 10.77
C ASN A 179 -1.93 -24.89 9.62
N ILE A 180 -2.20 -23.85 8.82
CA ILE A 180 -3.09 -23.94 7.65
C ILE A 180 -2.44 -24.77 6.54
N GLY A 181 -1.13 -24.65 6.33
CA GLY A 181 -0.38 -25.39 5.30
C GLY A 181 -0.20 -26.88 5.58
N LEU A 182 -0.50 -27.34 6.80
CA LEU A 182 -0.30 -28.73 7.24
C LEU A 182 -1.56 -29.61 7.12
N ARG A 183 -2.73 -29.03 6.80
CA ARG A 183 -4.01 -29.77 6.77
C ARG A 183 -4.50 -30.21 5.38
N GLU A 184 -3.89 -29.73 4.30
CA GLU A 184 -4.23 -30.15 2.93
C GLU A 184 -2.96 -30.60 2.21
N TYR A 185 -3.06 -31.67 1.42
CA TYR A 185 -1.98 -32.41 0.72
C TYR A 185 -1.21 -31.60 -0.35
N TYR A 186 -1.28 -30.27 -0.31
CA TYR A 186 -0.60 -29.34 -1.19
C TYR A 186 0.15 -28.31 -0.34
N PHE A 187 1.47 -28.44 -0.28
CA PHE A 187 2.38 -27.50 0.37
C PHE A 187 2.36 -26.14 -0.35
N CYS A 188 1.40 -25.28 -0.03
CA CYS A 188 1.56 -23.84 -0.20
C CYS A 188 1.91 -23.25 1.16
N SER A 189 3.18 -23.26 1.52
CA SER A 189 3.66 -22.40 2.60
C SER A 189 3.53 -20.95 2.12
N ALA A 190 2.65 -20.18 2.76
CA ALA A 190 2.62 -18.73 2.53
C ALA A 190 4.05 -18.19 2.72
N SER A 191 4.60 -17.54 1.70
CA SER A 191 5.98 -17.05 1.73
C SER A 191 6.09 -15.65 2.34
N HIS A 192 5.00 -14.88 2.31
CA HIS A 192 4.94 -13.51 2.79
C HIS A 192 3.59 -13.24 3.46
N MET A 193 3.62 -12.33 4.43
CA MET A 193 2.47 -11.74 5.07
C MET A 193 2.62 -10.22 4.98
N PHE A 194 1.50 -9.53 4.79
CA PHE A 194 1.46 -8.08 4.94
C PHE A 194 0.19 -7.67 5.68
N MET A 195 0.26 -6.53 6.36
CA MET A 195 -0.85 -5.88 7.04
C MET A 195 -0.90 -4.44 6.61
N THR A 196 -2.10 -3.92 6.43
CA THR A 196 -2.29 -2.52 6.09
C THR A 196 -3.50 -1.95 6.82
N ILE A 197 -3.35 -0.75 7.36
CA ILE A 197 -4.43 0.05 7.94
C ILE A 197 -4.59 1.31 7.11
N TYR A 198 -5.82 1.60 6.73
CA TYR A 198 -6.18 2.83 6.05
C TYR A 198 -6.98 3.70 6.99
N ARG A 199 -6.46 4.88 7.32
CA ARG A 199 -7.29 5.98 7.81
C ARG A 199 -7.99 6.54 6.57
N ASN A 200 -9.29 6.82 6.69
CA ASN A 200 -10.17 7.21 5.58
C ASN A 200 -10.55 6.07 4.62
N ARG A 201 -11.85 5.75 4.54
CA ARG A 201 -12.41 4.60 3.79
C ARG A 201 -12.49 4.79 2.27
N LYS A 202 -11.75 5.77 1.71
CA LYS A 202 -11.99 6.27 0.35
C LYS A 202 -11.59 5.25 -0.73
N LEU A 203 -10.59 4.38 -0.48
CA LEU A 203 -10.15 3.32 -1.40
C LEU A 203 -11.11 2.11 -1.50
N PHE A 204 -12.21 2.08 -0.75
CA PHE A 204 -13.08 0.89 -0.69
C PHE A 204 -14.33 1.02 -1.54
N MET A 205 -14.22 1.81 -2.61
CA MET A 205 -15.30 2.09 -3.56
C MET A 205 -15.12 1.18 -4.78
N GLY A 206 -15.67 -0.03 -4.73
CA GLY A 206 -15.54 -1.03 -5.80
C GLY A 206 -16.33 -2.31 -5.55
N PRO A 207 -16.25 -3.31 -6.46
CA PRO A 207 -16.97 -4.59 -6.33
C PRO A 207 -16.43 -5.47 -5.20
N LYS A 208 -15.13 -5.36 -4.84
CA LYS A 208 -14.60 -5.94 -3.60
C LYS A 208 -14.87 -4.98 -2.46
N GLN A 209 -16.04 -5.10 -1.83
CA GLN A 209 -16.34 -4.42 -0.57
C GLN A 209 -15.89 -5.31 0.59
N TYR A 210 -15.41 -4.71 1.69
CA TYR A 210 -15.20 -5.48 2.91
C TYR A 210 -16.53 -6.04 3.38
N ASN A 211 -16.50 -7.30 3.82
CA ASN A 211 -17.55 -7.79 4.70
C ASN A 211 -17.53 -6.93 5.97
N THR A 212 -18.62 -6.22 6.24
CA THR A 212 -18.79 -5.50 7.50
C THR A 212 -19.29 -6.51 8.53
N TYR A 213 -18.45 -6.85 9.50
CA TYR A 213 -18.80 -7.80 10.55
C TYR A 213 -19.30 -7.02 11.77
N ASN A 214 -20.53 -7.29 12.20
CA ASN A 214 -21.14 -6.68 13.40
C ASN A 214 -20.57 -7.29 14.70
N ALA A 215 -19.25 -7.28 14.90
CA ALA A 215 -18.63 -7.81 16.10
C ALA A 215 -17.49 -6.91 16.61
N THR A 216 -17.44 -6.72 17.93
CA THR A 216 -16.38 -6.01 18.67
C THR A 216 -15.00 -6.66 18.52
N ARG A 217 -14.95 -7.91 18.05
CA ARG A 217 -13.72 -8.63 17.66
C ARG A 217 -14.06 -9.59 16.54
N THR A 218 -13.45 -9.42 15.38
CA THR A 218 -13.66 -10.31 14.23
C THR A 218 -12.36 -11.02 13.90
N ILE A 219 -12.41 -12.35 13.85
CA ILE A 219 -11.35 -13.17 13.25
C ILE A 219 -11.62 -13.14 11.74
N ALA A 220 -10.69 -12.57 10.97
CA ALA A 220 -10.85 -12.43 9.52
C ALA A 220 -11.15 -13.79 8.87
N GLN A 221 -12.30 -13.89 8.20
CA GLN A 221 -12.70 -15.10 7.49
C GLN A 221 -12.25 -15.01 6.03
N ARG A 222 -11.63 -16.08 5.55
CA ARG A 222 -11.03 -16.25 4.22
C ARG A 222 -11.96 -15.74 3.12
N SER A 223 -11.48 -14.79 2.29
CA SER A 223 -12.06 -14.52 0.97
C SER A 223 -11.79 -15.76 0.11
N ALA A 224 -12.74 -16.68 0.03
CA ALA A 224 -12.62 -17.78 -0.91
C ALA A 224 -12.60 -17.19 -2.32
N LEU A 225 -11.49 -17.38 -3.05
CA LEU A 225 -11.53 -17.26 -4.51
C LEU A 225 -12.63 -18.20 -5.02
N PRO A 226 -13.47 -17.77 -5.98
CA PRO A 226 -14.44 -18.68 -6.60
C PRO A 226 -13.69 -19.91 -7.09
N ARG A 227 -14.11 -21.09 -6.63
CA ARG A 227 -13.58 -22.34 -7.19
C ARG A 227 -13.89 -22.32 -8.68
N ALA A 228 -12.85 -22.42 -9.51
CA ALA A 228 -12.98 -22.64 -10.94
C ALA A 228 -13.49 -24.06 -11.19
N HIS A 229 -14.72 -24.39 -10.79
CA HIS A 229 -15.39 -25.66 -11.08
C HIS A 229 -16.92 -25.54 -10.95
N GLU A 230 -17.53 -24.46 -11.45
CA GLU A 230 -18.96 -24.43 -11.75
C GLU A 230 -19.21 -23.76 -13.11
N TRP A 231 -18.52 -24.25 -14.14
CA TRP A 231 -18.93 -24.09 -15.53
C TRP A 231 -18.63 -25.39 -16.26
N ARG A 232 -19.55 -26.35 -16.15
CA ARG A 232 -19.78 -27.39 -17.16
C ARG A 232 -21.09 -28.11 -16.84
N SER A 233 -22.04 -27.88 -17.76
CA SER A 233 -23.24 -28.68 -18.06
C SER A 233 -24.42 -28.57 -17.10
#